data_AF-A0A7J6PSQ7-F1
#
_entry.id   AF-A0A7J6PSQ7-F1
#
_cell.length_a   1.000
_cell.length_b   1.000
_cell.length_c   1.000
_cell.angle_alpha   90.00
_cell.angle_beta   90.00
_cell.angle_gamma   90.00
#
_symmetry.space_group_name_H-M   'P 1'
#
loop_
_entity.id
_entity.type
_entity.pdbx_description
1 polymer ?
#
loop_
_entity_poly.entity_id
_entity_poly.type
_entity_poly.pdbx_seq_one_letter_code
_entity_poly.pdbx_strand_id
1 'polypeptide(L)' 'VEGHNFLSRKPLPSRFRGVRDEDLSKLAGIDGLIFVHASGFIGGAMTYEGAVKLAGMGIDEDED' A
#
# COMPACT_ATOMS: atom_id res chain seq x y z
N VAL A 1 8.79 -28.90 -1.38
CA VAL A 1 8.97 -27.93 -0.29
C VAL A 1 7.60 -27.40 0.04
N GLU A 2 7.08 -27.71 1.22
CA GLU A 2 5.80 -27.17 1.66
C GLU A 2 5.95 -25.64 1.71
N GLY A 3 5.20 -24.94 0.87
CA GLY A 3 5.36 -23.51 0.65
C GLY A 3 4.98 -22.77 1.91
N HIS A 4 5.96 -22.39 2.72
CA HIS A 4 5.75 -21.42 3.79
C HIS A 4 5.13 -20.18 3.15
N ASN A 5 3.83 -19.96 3.40
CA ASN A 5 3.13 -18.77 2.93
C ASN A 5 3.93 -17.55 3.41
N PHE A 6 4.47 -16.78 2.47
CA PHE A 6 5.07 -15.48 2.77
C PHE A 6 3.94 -14.50 3.07
N LEU A 7 3.35 -14.65 4.26
CA LEU A 7 2.32 -13.75 4.75
C LEU A 7 2.95 -12.38 4.97
N SER A 8 2.35 -11.35 4.36
CA SER A 8 2.72 -9.98 4.66
C SER A 8 2.36 -9.70 6.12
N ARG A 9 3.36 -9.31 6.91
CA ARG A 9 3.16 -9.00 8.35
C ARG A 9 2.38 -7.70 8.56
N LYS A 10 2.46 -6.79 7.59
CA LYS A 10 1.88 -5.43 7.58
C LYS A 10 1.46 -5.11 6.15
N PRO A 11 0.36 -5.70 5.65
CA PRO A 11 -0.13 -5.41 4.31
C PRO A 11 -0.66 -3.99 4.24
N LEU A 12 -0.47 -3.31 3.11
CA LEU A 12 -1.10 -2.02 2.88
C LEU A 12 -2.64 -2.15 2.92
N PRO A 13 -3.36 -1.07 3.30
CA PRO A 13 -4.81 -1.10 3.51
C PRO A 13 -5.57 -1.72 2.34
N SER A 14 -6.55 -2.58 2.64
CA SER A 14 -7.31 -3.35 1.64
C SER A 14 -7.98 -2.44 0.60
N ARG A 15 -8.46 -1.26 1.01
CA ARG A 15 -9.05 -0.24 0.13
C ARG A 15 -8.10 0.30 -0.96
N PHE A 16 -6.79 0.25 -0.75
CA PHE A 16 -5.81 0.72 -1.73
C PHE A 16 -5.39 -0.36 -2.73
N ARG A 17 -5.57 -1.63 -2.40
CA ARG A 17 -4.99 -2.75 -3.15
C ARG A 17 -5.56 -2.81 -4.57
N GLY A 18 -4.68 -2.76 -5.56
CA GLY A 18 -5.06 -2.76 -6.98
C GLY A 18 -5.46 -1.39 -7.54
N VAL A 19 -5.60 -0.35 -6.70
CA VAL A 19 -5.83 1.03 -7.13
C VAL A 19 -4.49 1.66 -7.54
N ARG A 20 -4.53 2.56 -8.53
CA ARG A 20 -3.32 3.13 -9.16
C ARG A 20 -3.46 4.64 -9.38
N ASP A 21 -2.31 5.27 -9.54
CA ASP A 21 -2.14 6.64 -10.02
C ASP A 21 -3.06 7.64 -9.29
N GLU A 22 -3.72 8.55 -10.01
CA GLU A 22 -4.54 9.61 -9.41
C GLU A 22 -5.66 9.10 -8.51
N ASP A 23 -6.27 7.96 -8.83
CA ASP A 23 -7.36 7.39 -8.03
C ASP A 23 -6.83 6.92 -6.67
N LEU A 24 -5.64 6.32 -6.65
CA LEU A 24 -4.97 5.95 -5.41
C LEU A 24 -4.58 7.19 -4.61
N SER A 25 -4.05 8.22 -5.27
CA SER A 25 -3.70 9.48 -4.62
C SER A 25 -4.91 10.17 -3.98
N LYS A 26 -6.04 10.24 -4.70
CA LYS A 26 -7.29 10.82 -4.18
C LYS A 26 -7.83 9.99 -3.02
N LEU A 27 -7.82 8.67 -3.14
CA LEU A 27 -8.32 7.75 -2.11
C LEU A 27 -7.51 7.81 -0.81
N ALA A 28 -6.20 7.97 -0.92
CA ALA A 28 -5.29 8.06 0.22
C ALA A 28 -5.12 9.49 0.78
N GLY A 29 -5.54 10.52 0.03
CA GLY A 29 -5.25 11.92 0.37
C GLY A 29 -3.75 12.25 0.32
N ILE A 30 -2.98 11.53 -0.51
CA ILE A 30 -1.53 11.68 -0.67
C ILE A 30 -1.23 11.85 -2.15
N ASP A 31 -0.65 12.99 -2.53
CA ASP A 31 -0.27 13.23 -3.92
C ASP A 31 0.92 12.36 -4.36
N GLY A 32 0.86 11.89 -5.61
CA GLY A 32 1.95 11.16 -6.26
C GLY A 32 2.06 9.69 -5.87
N LEU A 33 1.00 9.04 -5.40
CA LEU A 33 0.96 7.59 -5.26
C LEU A 33 0.81 6.93 -6.63
N ILE A 34 1.55 5.85 -6.88
CA ILE A 34 1.60 5.19 -8.19
C ILE A 34 0.81 3.88 -8.17
N PHE A 35 1.00 3.03 -7.17
CA PHE A 35 0.27 1.76 -7.07
C PHE A 35 0.34 1.14 -5.68
N VAL A 36 -0.62 0.26 -5.40
CA VAL A 36 -0.52 -0.79 -4.37
C VAL A 36 -0.80 -2.14 -5.03
N HIS A 37 0.05 -3.13 -4.78
CA HIS A 37 -0.16 -4.49 -5.30
C HIS A 37 -1.50 -5.05 -4.81
N ALA A 38 -2.17 -5.90 -5.61
CA ALA A 38 -3.49 -6.43 -5.27
C ALA A 38 -3.53 -7.22 -3.94
N SER A 39 -2.40 -7.78 -3.51
CA SER A 39 -2.28 -8.45 -2.21
C SER A 39 -1.79 -7.53 -1.07
N GLY A 40 -1.46 -6.26 -1.36
CA GLY A 40 -0.99 -5.28 -0.39
C GLY A 40 0.45 -5.44 0.09
N PHE A 41 1.26 -6.36 -0.47
CA PHE A 41 2.64 -6.58 0.02
C PHE A 41 3.61 -5.45 -0.32
N ILE A 42 3.30 -4.63 -1.34
CA ILE A 42 4.12 -3.49 -1.77
C ILE A 42 3.23 -2.41 -2.35
N GLY A 43 3.71 -1.17 -2.25
CA GLY A 43 3.19 -0.03 -3.00
C GLY A 43 4.32 0.91 -3.36
N GLY A 44 4.04 1.87 -4.24
CA GLY A 44 5.01 2.83 -4.73
C GLY A 44 4.44 4.23 -4.83
N ALA A 45 5.30 5.21 -4.63
CA ALA A 45 5.01 6.63 -4.81
C ALA A 45 6.14 7.29 -5.63
N MET A 46 5.84 8.42 -6.25
CA MET A 46 6.79 9.19 -7.05
C MET A 46 7.88 9.84 -6.19
N THR A 47 7.54 10.21 -4.95
CA THR A 47 8.44 10.88 -4.01
C THR A 47 8.71 10.02 -2.79
N TYR A 48 9.85 10.27 -2.14
CA TYR A 48 10.20 9.63 -0.89
C TYR A 48 9.16 9.91 0.19
N GLU A 49 8.69 11.15 0.30
CA GLU A 49 7.69 11.57 1.26
C GLU A 49 6.34 10.86 1.04
N GLY A 50 5.94 10.67 -0.24
CA GLY A 50 4.75 9.89 -0.58
C GLY A 50 4.88 8.43 -0.16
N ALA A 51 6.06 7.83 -0.36
CA ALA A 51 6.33 6.45 0.03
C ALA A 51 6.33 6.27 1.56
N VAL A 52 6.90 7.23 2.31
CA VAL A 52 6.89 7.24 3.78
C VAL A 52 5.46 7.36 4.31
N LYS A 53 4.63 8.26 3.75
CA LYS A 53 3.22 8.39 4.15
C LYS A 53 2.43 7.12 3.83
N LEU A 54 2.63 6.52 2.65
CA LEU A 54 1.98 5.26 2.27
C LEU A 54 2.38 4.11 3.22
N ALA A 55 3.65 4.04 3.62
CA ALA A 55 4.10 3.06 4.60
C ALA A 55 3.46 3.29 5.98
N GLY A 56 3.30 4.54 6.41
CA GLY A 56 2.59 4.90 7.64
C GLY A 56 1.14 4.42 7.65
N MET A 57 0.42 4.57 6.53
CA MET A 57 -0.96 4.05 6.40
C MET A 57 -1.03 2.54 6.62
N GLY A 58 -0.03 1.78 6.17
CA GLY A 58 0.04 0.32 6.42
C GLY A 58 0.45 -0.07 7.85
N ILE A 59 0.71 0.89 8.73
CA ILE A 59 0.95 0.67 10.17
C ILE A 59 -0.29 1.11 10.96
N ASP A 60 -0.89 2.24 10.56
CA ASP A 60 -1.98 2.90 11.30
C ASP A 60 -3.36 2.30 10.96
N GLU A 61 -3.58 1.85 9.72
CA GLU A 61 -4.84 1.26 9.24
C GLU A 61 -4.79 -0.29 9.18
N ASP A 62 -3.97 -0.93 10.01
CA ASP A 62 -4.01 -2.40 10.19
C ASP A 62 -5.28 -2.81 10.98
N GLU A 63 -6.45 -2.62 10.38
CA GLU A 63 -7.67 -3.34 10.77
C GLU A 63 -7.95 -4.40 9.70
N ASP A 64 -7.42 -5.59 9.93
CA ASP A 64 -7.94 -6.90 9.51
C ASP A 64 -7.29 -8.01 10.37
#